data_AF-A0A8I1WS46-F1
#
_entry.id   AF-A0A8I1WS46-F1
#
_cell.length_a   1.000
_cell.length_b   1.000
_cell.length_c   1.000
_cell.angle_alpha   90.00
_cell.angle_beta   90.00
_cell.angle_gamma   90.00
#
_symmetry.space_group_name_H-M   'P 1'
#
loop_
_entity.id
_entity.type
_entity.pdbx_description
1 polymer ?
#
loop_
_entity_poly.entity_id
_entity_poly.type
_entity_poly.pdbx_seq_one_letter_code
_entity_poly.pdbx_strand_id
1 'polypeptide(L)'
;MSESIAEILRILQNIIAIGTVVDVDHAKARAKVSINDGKPGRWIPVPGPVGQNYRGTNHLRVGTQVLVASPSGDPANGVILQVFYSDGLPSVSTDGAIDTVQWEDGTTVSYDTDQKQLLMHSSGDLVASAVGDIFLKCGGTLWLDPEFIKVFEGGEDA
;
A
#
# COMPACT_ATOMS: atom_id res chain seq x y z
N MET A 1 -37.40 12.29 21.15
CA MET A 1 -35.97 12.02 21.39
C MET A 1 -35.37 13.33 21.90
N SER A 2 -34.69 13.37 23.04
CA SER A 2 -34.08 14.61 23.52
C SER A 2 -32.93 15.03 22.59
N GLU A 3 -32.69 16.34 22.40
CA GLU A 3 -31.58 16.87 21.59
C GLU A 3 -30.24 16.23 21.99
N SER A 4 -30.02 16.02 23.28
CA SER A 4 -28.83 15.38 23.83
C SER A 4 -28.59 13.97 23.28
N ILE A 5 -29.65 13.18 23.10
CA ILE A 5 -29.54 11.81 22.57
C ILE A 5 -29.20 11.85 21.08
N ALA A 6 -29.83 12.76 20.32
CA ALA A 6 -29.55 12.92 18.89
C ALA A 6 -28.09 13.33 18.64
N GLU A 7 -27.55 14.25 19.45
CA GLU A 7 -26.16 14.68 19.32
C GLU A 7 -25.16 13.59 19.71
N ILE A 8 -25.43 12.84 20.79
CA ILE A 8 -24.60 11.68 21.16
C ILE A 8 -24.58 10.65 20.03
N LEU A 9 -25.73 10.35 19.41
CA LEU A 9 -25.78 9.42 18.27
C LEU A 9 -24.99 9.94 17.07
N ARG A 10 -25.07 11.25 16.77
CA ARG A 10 -24.28 11.88 15.70
C ARG A 10 -22.77 11.77 15.95
N ILE A 11 -22.32 12.01 17.19
CA ILE A 11 -20.91 11.85 17.58
C ILE A 11 -20.50 10.39 17.42
N LEU A 12 -21.26 9.46 17.99
CA LEU A 12 -20.99 8.02 17.94
C LEU A 12 -20.86 7.50 16.50
N GLN A 13 -21.75 7.93 15.59
CA GLN A 13 -21.72 7.56 14.17
C GLN A 13 -20.49 8.06 13.42
N ASN A 14 -19.83 9.12 13.92
CA ASN A 14 -18.66 9.71 13.28
C ASN A 14 -17.34 9.27 13.92
N ILE A 15 -17.36 8.68 15.12
CA ILE A 15 -16.14 8.25 15.84
C ILE A 15 -15.34 7.25 15.00
N ILE A 16 -16.00 6.25 14.42
CA ILE A 16 -15.39 5.29 13.48
C ILE A 16 -16.38 5.10 12.33
N ALA A 17 -15.95 5.42 11.12
CA ALA A 17 -16.80 5.38 9.94
C ALA A 17 -16.03 4.95 8.69
N ILE A 18 -16.75 4.44 7.70
CA ILE A 18 -16.21 4.14 6.38
C ILE A 18 -16.24 5.42 5.54
N GLY A 19 -15.17 5.63 4.77
CA GLY A 19 -15.11 6.70 3.80
C GLY A 19 -14.39 6.29 2.53
N THR A 20 -14.46 7.17 1.54
CA THR A 20 -13.82 7.02 0.23
C THR A 20 -12.85 8.17 0.01
N VAL A 21 -11.64 7.84 -0.40
CA VAL A 21 -10.62 8.84 -0.75
C VAL A 21 -11.05 9.58 -2.01
N VAL A 22 -11.13 10.91 -1.94
CA VAL A 22 -11.56 11.74 -3.07
C VAL A 22 -10.45 12.61 -3.65
N ASP A 23 -9.37 12.80 -2.89
CA ASP A 23 -8.24 13.66 -3.26
C ASP A 23 -7.00 13.26 -2.45
N VAL A 24 -5.81 13.33 -3.06
CA VAL A 24 -4.55 12.88 -2.44
C VAL A 24 -3.43 13.89 -2.71
N ASP A 25 -2.74 14.30 -1.64
CA ASP A 25 -1.47 15.03 -1.69
C ASP A 25 -0.34 14.07 -1.32
N HIS A 26 0.27 13.46 -2.35
CA HIS A 26 1.37 12.51 -2.18
C HIS A 26 2.61 13.15 -1.56
N ALA A 27 2.87 14.43 -1.83
CA ALA A 27 4.05 15.13 -1.32
C ALA A 27 3.98 15.34 0.21
N LYS A 28 2.76 15.49 0.76
CA LYS A 28 2.55 15.68 2.20
C LYS A 28 2.01 14.44 2.93
N ALA A 29 1.85 13.31 2.23
CA ALA A 29 1.20 12.11 2.74
C ALA A 29 -0.18 12.39 3.39
N ARG A 30 -1.01 13.18 2.71
CA ARG A 30 -2.37 13.53 3.16
C ARG A 30 -3.43 13.15 2.13
N ALA A 31 -4.63 12.87 2.60
CA ALA A 31 -5.80 12.60 1.76
C ALA A 31 -7.01 13.42 2.24
N LYS A 32 -7.94 13.72 1.33
CA LYS A 32 -9.31 14.07 1.69
C LYS A 32 -10.17 12.82 1.56
N VAL A 33 -11.04 12.62 2.54
CA VAL A 33 -11.97 11.50 2.58
C VAL A 33 -13.39 12.05 2.66
N SER A 34 -14.29 11.49 1.84
CA SER A 34 -15.73 11.61 2.01
C SER A 34 -16.17 10.50 2.95
N ILE A 35 -16.73 10.85 4.11
CA ILE A 35 -17.15 9.91 5.15
C ILE A 35 -18.68 9.82 5.12
N ASN A 36 -19.23 8.60 5.14
CA ASN A 36 -20.68 8.36 5.07
C ASN A 36 -21.36 9.10 3.89
N ASP A 37 -20.71 9.11 2.71
CA ASP A 37 -21.14 9.83 1.50
C ASP A 37 -21.34 11.35 1.68
N GLY A 38 -20.76 11.90 2.74
CA GLY A 38 -20.78 13.32 3.04
C GLY A 38 -19.85 14.14 2.15
N LYS A 39 -19.82 15.45 2.40
CA LYS A 39 -18.86 16.34 1.74
C LYS A 39 -17.43 15.95 2.13
N PRO A 40 -16.45 16.08 1.22
CA PRO A 40 -15.04 15.88 1.53
C PRO A 40 -14.60 16.70 2.74
N GLY A 41 -13.93 16.03 3.69
CA GLY A 41 -13.38 16.66 4.88
C GLY A 41 -12.11 17.48 4.62
N ARG A 42 -11.39 17.78 5.69
CA ARG A 42 -10.05 18.39 5.63
C ARG A 42 -9.01 17.36 5.18
N TRP A 43 -7.81 17.86 4.90
CA TRP A 43 -6.63 17.02 4.64
C TRP A 43 -6.17 16.31 5.91
N ILE A 44 -6.39 15.01 5.96
CA ILE A 44 -6.02 14.14 7.07
C ILE A 44 -4.79 13.29 6.73
N PRO A 45 -3.96 12.90 7.71
CA PRO A 45 -2.79 12.08 7.46
C PRO A 45 -3.17 10.69 6.94
N VAL A 46 -2.36 10.16 6.03
CA VAL A 46 -2.43 8.78 5.57
C VAL A 46 -1.52 7.92 6.45
N PRO A 47 -1.95 6.74 6.92
CA PRO A 47 -1.09 5.83 7.66
C PRO A 47 0.02 5.31 6.75
N GLY A 48 1.23 5.20 7.30
CA GLY A 48 2.38 4.65 6.60
C GLY A 48 3.14 3.68 7.49
N PRO A 49 3.83 2.69 6.92
CA PRO A 49 4.63 1.75 7.69
C PRO A 49 5.95 2.46 8.07
N VAL A 50 5.95 3.16 9.21
CA VAL A 50 7.07 4.00 9.66
C VAL A 50 7.46 3.72 11.11
N GLY A 51 8.76 3.75 11.36
CA GLY A 51 9.41 3.61 12.65
C GLY A 51 10.76 4.33 12.64
N GLN A 52 11.46 4.38 13.78
CA GLN A 52 12.78 5.04 13.83
C GLN A 52 13.83 4.35 12.95
N ASN A 53 13.69 3.03 12.77
CA ASN A 53 14.59 2.16 12.03
C ASN A 53 14.13 1.83 10.59
N TYR A 54 12.89 2.16 10.21
CA TYR A 54 12.33 1.80 8.90
C TYR A 54 11.26 2.79 8.46
N ARG A 55 11.19 3.09 7.16
CA ARG A 55 10.13 3.88 6.55
C ARG A 55 9.79 3.27 5.19
N GLY A 56 8.53 2.93 4.96
CA GLY A 56 8.00 2.53 3.65
C GLY A 56 6.94 3.51 3.17
N THR A 57 6.64 3.48 1.87
CA THR A 57 5.61 4.33 1.27
C THR A 57 4.83 3.56 0.24
N ASN A 58 3.53 3.39 0.50
CA ASN A 58 2.54 2.91 -0.46
C ASN A 58 1.53 4.04 -0.64
N HIS A 59 1.40 4.55 -1.86
CA HIS A 59 0.54 5.69 -2.13
C HIS A 59 -0.93 5.28 -2.18
N LEU A 60 -1.73 5.86 -1.29
CA LEU A 60 -3.20 5.77 -1.35
C LEU A 60 -3.71 6.48 -2.61
N ARG A 61 -4.68 5.89 -3.31
CA ARG A 61 -5.23 6.42 -4.57
C ARG A 61 -6.66 6.90 -4.36
N VAL A 62 -7.14 7.77 -5.25
CA VAL A 62 -8.55 8.19 -5.27
C VAL A 62 -9.44 6.97 -5.54
N GLY A 63 -10.61 6.92 -4.89
CA GLY A 63 -11.55 5.81 -4.98
C GLY A 63 -11.32 4.69 -3.96
N THR A 64 -10.21 4.70 -3.21
CA THR A 64 -9.96 3.69 -2.18
C THR A 64 -10.90 3.86 -0.98
N GLN A 65 -11.55 2.78 -0.57
CA GLN A 65 -12.33 2.71 0.66
C GLN A 65 -11.43 2.59 1.89
N VAL A 66 -11.71 3.37 2.93
CA VAL A 66 -10.91 3.46 4.15
C VAL A 66 -11.75 3.49 5.42
N LEU A 67 -11.20 2.97 6.51
CA LEU A 67 -11.72 3.19 7.86
C LEU A 67 -11.13 4.48 8.43
N VAL A 68 -11.98 5.40 8.85
CA VAL A 68 -11.57 6.66 9.47
C VAL A 68 -12.01 6.67 10.92
N ALA A 69 -11.10 7.05 11.82
CA ALA A 69 -11.45 7.45 13.17
C ALA A 69 -11.45 8.96 13.30
N SER A 70 -12.50 9.50 13.91
CA SER A 70 -12.65 10.93 14.19
C SER A 70 -12.59 11.15 15.70
N PRO A 71 -11.45 11.59 16.26
CA PRO A 71 -11.34 11.93 17.68
C PRO A 71 -12.45 12.90 18.10
N SER A 72 -13.10 12.61 19.22
CA SER A 72 -14.28 13.37 19.72
C SER A 72 -15.48 13.43 18.75
N GLY A 73 -15.53 12.53 17.75
CA GLY A 73 -16.57 12.50 16.74
C GLY A 73 -16.57 13.71 15.79
N ASP A 74 -15.43 14.39 15.65
CA ASP A 74 -15.25 15.49 14.68
C ASP A 74 -14.47 15.01 13.44
N PRO A 75 -15.16 14.79 12.29
CA PRO A 75 -14.54 14.38 11.03
C PRO A 75 -13.41 15.30 10.56
N ALA A 76 -13.38 16.57 10.99
CA ALA A 76 -12.32 17.51 10.62
C ALA A 76 -10.94 17.11 11.18
N ASN A 77 -10.92 16.33 12.27
CA ASN A 77 -9.72 15.80 12.90
C ASN A 77 -9.50 14.31 12.60
N GLY A 78 -10.18 13.79 11.56
CA GLY A 78 -10.12 12.39 11.17
C GLY A 78 -8.69 11.89 10.95
N VAL A 79 -8.49 10.60 11.17
CA VAL A 79 -7.28 9.86 10.81
C VAL A 79 -7.68 8.57 10.11
N ILE A 80 -6.98 8.23 9.03
CA ILE A 80 -7.22 6.95 8.35
C ILE A 80 -6.54 5.86 9.20
N LEU A 81 -7.32 4.87 9.64
CA LEU A 81 -6.83 3.76 10.44
C LEU A 81 -6.35 2.59 9.59
N GLN A 82 -7.13 2.23 8.56
CA GLN A 82 -6.93 1.01 7.79
C GLN A 82 -7.58 1.12 6.41
N VAL A 83 -7.04 0.36 5.46
CA VAL A 83 -7.62 0.09 4.13
C VAL A 83 -8.11 -1.35 4.11
N PHE A 84 -9.26 -1.60 3.48
CA PHE A 84 -9.82 -2.94 3.33
C PHE A 84 -9.89 -3.34 1.85
N TYR A 85 -9.89 -4.65 1.61
CA TYR A 85 -10.40 -5.16 0.35
C TYR A 85 -11.87 -4.75 0.19
N SER A 86 -12.26 -4.47 -1.05
CA SER A 86 -13.62 -4.06 -1.41
C SER A 86 -13.98 -4.65 -2.76
N ASP A 87 -15.25 -4.57 -3.17
CA ASP A 87 -15.68 -5.06 -4.48
C ASP A 87 -14.91 -4.40 -5.64
N GLY A 88 -14.52 -3.13 -5.47
CA GLY A 88 -13.71 -2.39 -6.46
C GLY A 88 -12.20 -2.66 -6.37
N LEU A 89 -11.71 -3.16 -5.23
CA LEU A 89 -10.30 -3.48 -4.97
C LEU A 89 -10.23 -4.79 -4.18
N PRO A 90 -10.53 -5.94 -4.80
CA PRO A 90 -10.55 -7.24 -4.14
C PRO A 90 -9.11 -7.73 -3.86
N SER A 91 -8.99 -8.82 -3.11
CA SER A 91 -7.73 -9.57 -3.02
C SER A 91 -7.33 -10.08 -4.41
N VAL A 92 -6.03 -10.08 -4.70
CA VAL A 92 -5.46 -10.54 -5.97
C VAL A 92 -5.20 -12.06 -5.98
N SER A 93 -5.31 -12.72 -4.83
CA SER A 93 -5.22 -14.18 -4.67
C SER A 93 -6.38 -14.71 -3.84
N THR A 94 -6.87 -15.88 -4.21
CA THR A 94 -7.82 -16.70 -3.40
C THR A 94 -7.13 -17.89 -2.73
N ASP A 95 -5.85 -18.12 -3.02
CA ASP A 95 -5.06 -19.19 -2.44
C ASP A 95 -4.46 -18.73 -1.11
N GLY A 96 -4.79 -19.45 -0.04
CA GLY A 96 -4.31 -19.16 1.32
C GLY A 96 -2.82 -19.49 1.54
N ALA A 97 -2.15 -20.17 0.60
CA ALA A 97 -0.72 -20.42 0.65
C ALA A 97 0.12 -19.27 0.06
N ILE A 98 -0.52 -18.30 -0.62
CA ILE A 98 0.15 -17.26 -1.40
C ILE A 98 -0.02 -15.88 -0.74
N ASP A 99 1.10 -15.31 -0.30
CA ASP A 99 1.21 -13.89 0.03
C ASP A 99 1.75 -13.12 -1.17
N THR A 100 1.08 -12.07 -1.62
CA THR A 100 1.46 -11.39 -2.87
C THR A 100 1.20 -9.89 -2.86
N VAL A 101 2.07 -9.14 -3.54
CA VAL A 101 1.88 -7.75 -3.93
C VAL A 101 1.80 -7.67 -5.44
N GLN A 102 0.79 -6.98 -5.97
CA GLN A 102 0.60 -6.76 -7.41
C GLN A 102 0.44 -5.27 -7.69
N TRP A 103 1.11 -4.79 -8.73
CA TRP A 103 0.93 -3.45 -9.30
C TRP A 103 0.07 -3.51 -10.56
N GLU A 104 -0.54 -2.37 -10.92
CA GLU A 104 -1.48 -2.25 -12.06
C GLU A 104 -0.85 -2.62 -13.42
N ASP A 105 0.47 -2.56 -13.53
CA ASP A 105 1.22 -2.89 -14.75
C ASP A 105 1.47 -4.40 -14.93
N GLY A 106 1.11 -5.23 -13.94
CA GLY A 106 1.33 -6.67 -13.95
C GLY A 106 2.58 -7.12 -13.18
N THR A 107 3.40 -6.20 -12.65
CA THR A 107 4.52 -6.52 -11.78
C THR A 107 4.01 -7.18 -10.49
N THR A 108 4.71 -8.22 -10.02
CA THR A 108 4.36 -8.94 -8.78
C THR A 108 5.56 -9.35 -7.95
N VAL A 109 5.34 -9.46 -6.64
CA VAL A 109 6.21 -10.19 -5.71
C VAL A 109 5.33 -11.13 -4.91
N SER A 110 5.56 -12.43 -5.03
CA SER A 110 4.68 -13.46 -4.46
C SER A 110 5.49 -14.53 -3.75
N TYR A 111 5.04 -14.93 -2.56
CA TYR A 111 5.60 -16.05 -1.80
C TYR A 111 4.55 -17.14 -1.64
N ASP A 112 4.85 -18.34 -2.14
CA ASP A 112 4.05 -19.56 -1.98
C ASP A 112 4.68 -20.41 -0.87
N THR A 113 3.94 -20.62 0.23
CA THR A 113 4.43 -21.36 1.40
C THR A 113 4.47 -22.88 1.15
N ASP A 114 3.57 -23.42 0.34
CA ASP A 114 3.48 -24.85 0.05
C ASP A 114 4.64 -25.27 -0.86
N GLN A 115 4.93 -24.45 -1.88
CA GLN A 115 6.06 -24.64 -2.79
C GLN A 115 7.38 -24.11 -2.22
N LYS A 116 7.33 -23.30 -1.16
CA LYS A 116 8.47 -22.58 -0.56
C LYS A 116 9.20 -21.73 -1.61
N GLN A 117 8.44 -21.05 -2.46
CA GLN A 117 8.95 -20.30 -3.59
C GLN A 117 8.65 -18.81 -3.41
N LEU A 118 9.69 -17.99 -3.55
CA LEU A 118 9.56 -16.54 -3.74
C LEU A 118 9.74 -16.23 -5.23
N LEU A 119 8.73 -15.66 -5.86
CA LEU A 119 8.75 -15.21 -7.25
C LEU A 119 8.70 -13.69 -7.30
N MET A 120 9.63 -13.09 -8.03
CA MET A 120 9.61 -11.68 -8.41
C MET A 120 9.46 -11.59 -9.92
N HIS A 121 8.39 -10.94 -10.39
CA HIS A 121 8.14 -10.72 -11.80
C HIS A 121 8.00 -9.22 -12.06
N SER A 122 8.83 -8.69 -12.96
CA SER A 122 8.69 -7.32 -13.47
C SER A 122 8.11 -7.36 -14.87
N SER A 123 7.11 -6.52 -15.14
CA SER A 123 6.60 -6.31 -16.49
C SER A 123 7.50 -5.38 -17.33
N GLY A 124 8.48 -4.74 -16.70
CA GLY A 124 9.55 -3.98 -17.35
C GLY A 124 10.93 -4.46 -16.88
N ASP A 125 11.81 -3.53 -16.54
CA ASP A 125 13.14 -3.84 -16.04
C ASP A 125 13.08 -4.35 -14.58
N LEU A 126 13.96 -5.30 -14.24
CA LEU A 126 14.24 -5.70 -12.86
C LEU A 126 15.68 -5.30 -12.53
N VAL A 127 15.85 -4.29 -11.68
CA VAL A 127 17.17 -3.74 -11.33
C VAL A 127 17.50 -4.07 -9.89
N ALA A 128 18.65 -4.72 -9.67
CA ALA A 128 19.24 -4.94 -8.36
C ALA A 128 20.65 -4.35 -8.33
N SER A 129 20.94 -3.50 -7.33
CA SER A 129 22.22 -2.81 -7.19
C SER A 129 22.68 -2.81 -5.74
N ALA A 130 23.99 -2.95 -5.53
CA ALA A 130 24.62 -2.79 -4.23
C ALA A 130 25.90 -1.95 -4.36
N VAL A 131 26.23 -1.19 -3.32
CA VAL A 131 27.52 -0.48 -3.24
C VAL A 131 28.66 -1.47 -3.00
N GLY A 132 28.39 -2.53 -2.24
CA GLY A 132 29.30 -3.67 -2.10
C GLY A 132 28.99 -4.75 -3.12
N ASP A 133 29.22 -6.00 -2.73
CA ASP A 133 29.03 -7.15 -3.61
C ASP A 133 27.56 -7.61 -3.67
N ILE A 134 27.15 -8.11 -4.84
CA ILE A 134 25.93 -8.91 -5.00
C ILE A 134 26.33 -10.38 -5.09
N PHE A 135 25.95 -11.18 -4.10
CA PHE A 135 26.20 -12.62 -4.08
C PHE A 135 24.95 -13.40 -4.49
N LEU A 136 25.06 -14.24 -5.52
CA LEU A 136 24.03 -15.19 -5.92
C LEU A 136 24.56 -16.61 -5.70
N LYS A 137 23.94 -17.35 -4.76
CA LYS A 137 24.29 -18.74 -4.45
C LYS A 137 23.04 -19.61 -4.50
N CYS A 138 23.08 -20.66 -5.31
CA CYS A 138 22.06 -21.71 -5.36
C CYS A 138 22.69 -23.07 -5.06
N GLY A 139 21.96 -23.95 -4.39
CA GLY A 139 22.39 -25.35 -4.20
C GLY A 139 22.20 -26.21 -5.46
N GLY A 140 21.31 -25.78 -6.35
CA GLY A 140 21.07 -26.38 -7.67
C GLY A 140 21.62 -25.51 -8.80
N THR A 141 20.86 -25.40 -9.88
CA THR A 141 21.26 -24.71 -11.11
C THR A 141 20.82 -23.25 -11.13
N LEU A 142 21.71 -22.35 -11.56
CA LEU A 142 21.36 -20.99 -11.95
C LEU A 142 21.09 -20.97 -13.47
N TRP A 143 19.86 -20.66 -13.85
CA TRP A 143 19.48 -20.50 -15.25
C TRP A 143 19.52 -19.02 -15.64
N LEU A 144 20.16 -18.72 -16.77
CA LEU A 144 20.16 -17.41 -17.41
C LEU A 144 19.81 -17.63 -18.88
N ASP A 145 18.69 -17.06 -19.32
CA ASP A 145 18.25 -17.12 -20.73
C ASP A 145 18.03 -15.71 -21.30
N PRO A 146 19.12 -14.94 -21.51
CA PRO A 146 19.03 -13.64 -22.16
C PRO A 146 19.44 -13.72 -23.63
N GLU A 147 19.03 -12.73 -24.41
CA GLU A 147 19.60 -12.52 -25.75
C GLU A 147 21.10 -12.17 -25.65
N PHE A 148 21.48 -11.38 -24.63
CA PHE A 148 22.88 -11.01 -24.36
C PHE A 148 23.16 -10.95 -22.86
N ILE A 149 24.32 -11.46 -22.44
CA ILE A 149 24.92 -11.17 -21.12
C ILE A 149 26.05 -10.19 -21.33
N LYS A 150 25.92 -8.99 -20.76
CA LYS A 150 27.00 -7.99 -20.74
C LYS A 150 27.57 -7.94 -19.33
N VAL A 151 28.86 -8.18 -19.21
CA VAL A 151 29.62 -8.08 -17.97
C VAL A 151 30.71 -7.04 -18.18
N PHE A 152 30.79 -6.07 -17.27
CA PHE A 152 31.83 -5.06 -17.27
C PHE A 152 32.63 -5.20 -15.97
N GLU A 153 33.95 -5.23 -16.08
CA GLU A 153 34.85 -5.06 -14.94
C GLU A 153 35.19 -3.57 -14.83
N GLY A 154 35.27 -3.02 -13.61
CA GLY A 154 35.16 -1.59 -13.31
C GLY A 154 35.87 -0.60 -14.24
N GLY A 155 35.07 0.32 -14.79
CA GLY A 155 35.25 1.78 -14.80
C GLY A 155 36.57 2.41 -15.28
N GLU A 156 36.66 2.69 -16.58
CA GLU A 156 36.94 4.05 -17.06
C GLU A 156 35.87 4.42 -18.10
N ASP A 157 35.23 5.57 -17.87
CA ASP A 157 34.36 6.38 -18.73
C ASP A 157 32.99 5.83 -19.22
N ALA A 158 31.93 6.19 -18.46
CA ALA A 158 30.75 6.91 -18.97
C ALA A 158 29.93 7.52 -17.82
#